data_AF-A0AAU8YD76-F1
#
_entry.id   AF-A0AAU8YD76-F1
#
_cell.length_a   1.000
_cell.length_b   1.000
_cell.length_c   1.000
_cell.angle_alpha   90.00
_cell.angle_beta   90.00
_cell.angle_gamma   90.00
#
_symmetry.space_group_name_H-M   'P 1'
#
loop_
_entity.id
_entity.type
_entity.pdbx_description
1 polymer ?
#
loop_
_entity_poly.entity_id
_entity_poly.type
_entity_poly.pdbx_seq_one_letter_code
_entity_poly.pdbx_strand_id
1 'polypeptide(L)'
;MHDTTLLQLIEDDIAPMQELLDLLHKEAIALHGRDMPLLEQILARKQSLIILLEQHGQRRSQLLGSLGLSADRTGVQAVAAQSPHGDVMLQRLDMLSQLMDDCQQVNQTNGRIIQVQQHVTNNQIRILQGGDSPSLYDSRGSTSPLAKPRALSQV
;
A
#
# COMPACT_ATOMS: atom_id res chain seq x y z
N MET A 1 18.24 -30.65 -3.38
CA MET A 1 18.26 -29.60 -4.44
C MET A 1 17.04 -28.70 -4.36
N HIS A 2 15.82 -29.22 -4.18
CA HIS A 2 14.61 -28.39 -4.01
C HIS A 2 14.65 -27.47 -2.77
N ASP A 3 15.35 -27.90 -1.72
CA ASP A 3 15.59 -27.14 -0.49
C ASP A 3 16.48 -25.90 -0.73
N THR A 4 17.56 -26.05 -1.48
CA THR A 4 18.44 -24.91 -1.84
C THR A 4 17.72 -23.92 -2.75
N THR A 5 16.91 -24.42 -3.68
CA THR A 5 16.08 -23.57 -4.57
C THR A 5 15.03 -22.79 -3.78
N LEU A 6 14.35 -23.44 -2.82
CA LEU A 6 13.34 -22.78 -1.99
C LEU A 6 13.98 -21.70 -1.10
N LEU A 7 15.13 -22.00 -0.49
CA LEU A 7 15.89 -21.02 0.28
C LEU A 7 16.28 -19.80 -0.57
N GLN A 8 16.79 -20.03 -1.78
CA GLN A 8 17.16 -18.96 -2.69
C GLN A 8 15.94 -18.10 -3.08
N LEU A 9 14.80 -18.71 -3.39
CA LEU A 9 13.57 -17.97 -3.68
C LEU A 9 13.09 -17.10 -2.52
N ILE A 10 13.27 -17.57 -1.28
CA ILE A 10 12.93 -16.77 -0.08
C ILE A 10 13.93 -15.61 0.08
N GLU A 11 15.23 -15.84 -0.14
CA GLU A 11 16.25 -14.79 -0.06
C GLU A 11 16.03 -13.72 -1.15
N ASP A 12 15.68 -14.12 -2.37
CA ASP A 12 15.42 -13.24 -3.51
C ASP A 12 14.20 -12.33 -3.27
N ASP A 13 13.29 -12.67 -2.35
CA ASP A 13 12.16 -11.83 -1.95
C ASP A 13 12.52 -10.74 -0.93
N ILE A 14 13.61 -10.92 -0.17
CA ILE A 14 13.96 -10.01 0.93
C ILE A 14 14.32 -8.62 0.39
N ALA A 15 15.19 -8.54 -0.62
CA ALA A 15 15.64 -7.26 -1.15
C ALA A 15 14.50 -6.45 -1.80
N PRO A 16 13.63 -7.02 -2.67
CA PRO A 16 12.46 -6.31 -3.19
C PRO A 16 11.47 -5.88 -2.10
N MET A 17 11.28 -6.68 -1.04
CA MET A 17 10.43 -6.29 0.10
C MET A 17 11.01 -5.13 0.89
N GLN A 18 12.31 -5.11 1.15
CA GLN A 18 12.99 -4.00 1.81
C GLN A 18 12.91 -2.72 0.97
N GLU A 19 13.08 -2.84 -0.34
CA GLU A 19 12.93 -1.71 -1.26
C GLU A 19 11.49 -1.17 -1.25
N LEU A 20 10.49 -2.06 -1.26
CA LEU A 20 9.10 -1.68 -1.15
C LEU A 20 8.83 -0.93 0.17
N LEU A 21 9.37 -1.41 1.28
CA LEU A 21 9.23 -0.77 2.59
C LEU A 21 9.83 0.64 2.59
N ASP A 22 11.03 0.82 2.04
CA ASP A 22 11.67 2.14 1.91
C ASP A 22 10.85 3.09 1.03
N LEU A 23 10.29 2.59 -0.08
CA LEU A 23 9.41 3.37 -0.94
C LEU A 23 8.12 3.78 -0.23
N LEU A 24 7.53 2.91 0.60
CA LEU A 24 6.35 3.24 1.39
C LEU A 24 6.66 4.32 2.44
N HIS A 25 7.84 4.32 3.04
CA HIS A 25 8.27 5.40 3.93
C HIS A 25 8.48 6.72 3.18
N LYS A 26 9.10 6.67 1.99
CA LYS A 26 9.24 7.85 1.11
C LYS A 26 7.89 8.37 0.66
N GLU A 27 6.94 7.49 0.36
CA GLU A 27 5.55 7.84 0.03
C GLU A 27 4.91 8.62 1.17
N ALA A 28 5.10 8.18 2.43
CA ALA A 28 4.58 8.90 3.59
C ALA A 28 5.10 10.35 3.64
N ILE A 29 6.41 10.55 3.42
CA ILE A 29 7.02 11.90 3.42
C ILE A 29 6.49 12.74 2.24
N ALA A 30 6.44 12.16 1.04
CA ALA A 30 5.96 12.83 -0.17
C ALA A 30 4.48 13.23 -0.05
N LEU A 31 3.64 12.39 0.56
CA LEU A 31 2.24 12.70 0.85
C LEU A 31 2.11 13.92 1.75
N HIS A 32 2.92 14.04 2.81
CA HIS A 32 2.90 15.22 3.68
C HIS A 32 3.35 16.48 2.94
N GLY A 33 4.39 16.38 2.10
CA GLY A 33 4.89 17.48 1.28
C GLY A 33 4.01 17.85 0.08
N ARG A 34 3.02 17.00 -0.27
CA ARG A 34 2.20 17.09 -1.50
C ARG A 34 3.05 17.16 -2.77
N ASP A 35 4.18 16.45 -2.79
CA ASP A 35 5.09 16.39 -3.93
C ASP A 35 4.56 15.41 -4.99
N MET A 36 3.71 15.91 -5.89
CA MET A 36 3.04 15.09 -6.90
C MET A 36 4.02 14.40 -7.89
N PRO A 37 5.06 15.07 -8.42
CA PRO A 37 6.06 14.41 -9.26
C PRO A 37 6.77 13.25 -8.56
N LEU A 38 7.13 13.41 -7.27
CA LEU A 38 7.75 12.33 -6.51
C LEU A 38 6.78 11.17 -6.27
N LEU A 39 5.51 11.45 -5.99
CA LEU A 39 4.48 10.43 -5.81
C LEU A 39 4.26 9.58 -7.08
N GLU A 40 4.29 10.19 -8.26
CA GLU A 40 4.19 9.46 -9.53
C GLU A 40 5.37 8.50 -9.75
N GLN A 41 6.59 8.94 -9.43
CA GLN A 41 7.78 8.10 -9.51
C GLN A 41 7.71 6.91 -8.54
N ILE A 42 7.28 7.18 -7.30
CA ILE A 42 7.09 6.15 -6.27
C ILE A 42 6.03 5.14 -6.72
N LEU A 43 4.90 5.60 -7.27
CA LEU A 43 3.84 4.72 -7.76
C LEU A 43 4.33 3.78 -8.86
N ALA A 44 5.07 4.30 -9.85
CA ALA A 44 5.61 3.49 -10.94
C ALA A 44 6.59 2.41 -10.43
N ARG A 45 7.44 2.76 -9.45
CA ARG A 45 8.38 1.80 -8.85
C ARG A 45 7.65 0.75 -7.99
N LYS A 46 6.67 1.16 -7.19
CA LYS A 46 5.82 0.28 -6.37
C LYS A 46 5.10 -0.75 -7.23
N GLN A 47 4.52 -0.35 -8.36
CA GLN A 47 3.86 -1.27 -9.31
C GLN A 47 4.83 -2.34 -9.84
N SER A 48 6.05 -1.92 -10.21
CA SER A 48 7.07 -2.84 -10.72
C SER A 48 7.49 -3.87 -9.67
N LEU A 49 7.66 -3.45 -8.41
CA LEU A 49 8.01 -4.33 -7.30
C LEU A 49 6.90 -5.30 -6.93
N ILE A 50 5.63 -4.86 -6.96
CA ILE A 50 4.47 -5.74 -6.70
C ILE A 50 4.43 -6.88 -7.73
N ILE A 51 4.61 -6.56 -9.01
CA ILE A 51 4.63 -7.58 -10.08
C ILE A 51 5.77 -8.58 -9.85
N LEU A 52 6.96 -8.10 -9.46
CA LEU A 52 8.11 -8.96 -9.18
C LEU A 52 7.83 -9.92 -8.01
N LEU A 53 7.31 -9.39 -6.90
CA LEU A 53 6.97 -10.17 -5.71
C LEU A 53 5.85 -11.18 -5.97
N GLU A 54 4.85 -10.83 -6.80
CA GLU A 54 3.82 -11.78 -7.23
C GLU A 54 4.42 -12.95 -8.04
N GLN A 55 5.33 -12.65 -8.97
CA GLN A 55 6.01 -13.69 -9.75
C GLN A 55 6.83 -14.63 -8.85
N HIS A 56 7.54 -14.08 -7.86
CA HIS A 56 8.29 -14.88 -6.90
C HIS A 56 7.37 -15.74 -6.02
N GLY A 57 6.27 -15.18 -5.54
CA GLY A 57 5.24 -15.90 -4.79
C GLY A 57 4.65 -17.07 -5.59
N GLN A 58 4.37 -16.86 -6.88
CA GLN A 58 3.92 -17.93 -7.77
C GLN A 58 4.98 -19.03 -7.94
N ARG A 59 6.25 -18.68 -8.14
CA ARG A 59 7.35 -19.66 -8.25
C ARG A 59 7.48 -20.50 -6.98
N ARG A 60 7.42 -19.86 -5.79
CA ARG A 60 7.44 -20.56 -4.50
C ARG A 60 6.25 -21.50 -4.36
N SER A 61 5.04 -21.03 -4.69
CA SER A 61 3.82 -21.85 -4.64
C SER A 61 3.89 -23.05 -5.59
N GLN A 62 4.44 -22.88 -6.80
CA GLN A 62 4.61 -23.95 -7.77
C GLN A 62 5.64 -24.99 -7.29
N LEU A 63 6.74 -24.54 -6.68
CA LEU A 63 7.76 -25.43 -6.12
C LEU A 63 7.21 -26.25 -4.94
N LEU A 64 6.43 -25.64 -4.04
CA LEU A 64 5.78 -26.37 -2.95
C LEU A 64 4.71 -27.33 -3.49
N GLY A 65 3.93 -26.89 -4.48
CA GLY A 65 2.94 -27.73 -5.14
C GLY A 65 3.53 -28.95 -5.86
N SER A 66 4.70 -28.81 -6.50
CA SER A 66 5.38 -29.95 -7.15
C SER A 66 5.92 -30.98 -6.15
N LEU A 67 6.12 -30.57 -4.90
CA LEU A 67 6.48 -31.45 -3.78
C LEU A 67 5.24 -32.03 -3.07
N GLY A 68 4.01 -31.70 -3.51
CA GLY A 68 2.77 -32.10 -2.86
C GLY A 68 2.52 -31.42 -1.51
N LEU A 69 3.20 -30.29 -1.26
CA LEU A 69 3.10 -29.53 -0.02
C LEU A 69 2.18 -28.32 -0.19
N SER A 70 1.65 -27.84 0.94
CA SER A 70 0.85 -26.60 0.95
C SER A 70 1.73 -25.39 0.61
N ALA A 71 1.17 -24.41 -0.11
CA ALA A 71 1.86 -23.17 -0.49
C ALA A 71 1.89 -22.13 0.67
N ASP A 72 2.02 -22.61 1.90
CA ASP A 72 1.99 -21.80 3.11
C ASP A 72 3.23 -22.06 3.98
N ARG A 73 3.27 -21.42 5.15
CA ARG A 73 4.33 -21.62 6.14
C ARG A 73 4.51 -23.08 6.53
N THR A 74 3.45 -23.88 6.57
CA THR A 74 3.53 -25.30 6.94
C THR A 74 4.26 -26.12 5.88
N GLY A 75 4.04 -25.82 4.60
CA GLY A 75 4.79 -26.46 3.50
C GLY A 75 6.27 -26.12 3.54
N VAL A 76 6.62 -24.85 3.81
CA VAL A 76 8.03 -24.43 3.96
C VAL A 76 8.68 -25.12 5.17
N GLN A 77 7.97 -25.26 6.30
CA GLN A 77 8.43 -26.01 7.47
C GLN A 77 8.66 -27.50 7.17
N ALA A 78 7.79 -28.13 6.37
CA ALA A 78 7.95 -29.52 5.97
C ALA A 78 9.21 -29.76 5.13
N VAL A 79 9.59 -28.80 4.26
CA VAL A 79 10.86 -28.85 3.52
C VAL A 79 12.05 -28.58 4.45
N ALA A 80 11.93 -27.60 5.35
CA ALA A 80 12.99 -27.24 6.30
C ALA A 80 13.35 -28.42 7.22
N ALA A 81 12.36 -29.19 7.69
CA ALA A 81 12.56 -30.36 8.55
C ALA A 81 13.42 -31.47 7.90
N GLN A 82 13.50 -31.48 6.57
CA GLN A 82 14.22 -32.50 5.79
C GLN A 82 15.56 -31.97 5.23
N SER A 83 15.87 -30.68 5.43
CA SER A 83 17.06 -30.04 4.88
C SER A 83 18.09 -29.72 5.96
N PRO A 84 19.39 -29.89 5.68
CA PRO A 84 20.46 -29.39 6.56
C PRO A 84 20.46 -27.85 6.69
N HIS A 85 19.74 -27.13 5.82
CA HIS A 85 19.60 -25.67 5.87
C HIS A 85 18.26 -25.21 6.46
N GLY A 86 17.52 -26.11 7.13
CA GLY A 86 16.18 -25.84 7.65
C GLY A 86 16.11 -24.61 8.56
N ASP A 87 17.04 -24.48 9.51
CA ASP A 87 17.06 -23.35 10.45
C ASP A 87 17.22 -22.00 9.74
N VAL A 88 18.13 -21.93 8.77
CA VAL A 88 18.35 -20.72 7.96
C VAL A 88 17.09 -20.40 7.15
N MET A 89 16.47 -21.41 6.56
CA MET A 89 15.25 -21.21 5.75
C MET A 89 14.10 -20.68 6.59
N LEU A 90 13.92 -21.16 7.82
CA LEU A 90 12.91 -20.66 8.75
C LEU A 90 13.22 -19.23 9.21
N GLN A 91 14.47 -18.92 9.51
CA GLN A 91 14.89 -17.55 9.85
C GLN A 91 14.62 -16.56 8.72
N ARG A 92 14.90 -16.95 7.47
CA ARG A 92 14.62 -16.11 6.30
C ARG A 92 13.13 -15.95 6.04
N LEU A 93 12.36 -17.01 6.25
CA LEU A 93 10.91 -16.96 6.18
C LEU A 93 10.33 -15.99 7.22
N ASP A 94 10.84 -16.03 8.46
CA ASP A 94 10.42 -15.12 9.53
C ASP A 94 10.75 -13.67 9.21
N MET A 95 11.96 -13.42 8.71
CA MET A 95 12.36 -12.08 8.25
C MET A 95 11.42 -11.57 7.14
N LEU A 96 11.06 -12.43 6.18
CA LEU A 96 10.14 -12.06 5.11
C LEU A 96 8.74 -11.77 5.62
N SER A 97 8.23 -12.57 6.57
CA SER A 97 6.94 -12.31 7.24
C SER A 97 6.95 -10.97 7.96
N GLN A 98 8.01 -10.65 8.72
CA GLN A 98 8.12 -9.37 9.41
C GLN A 98 8.12 -8.19 8.42
N LEU A 99 8.87 -8.28 7.32
CA LEU A 99 8.88 -7.24 6.29
C LEU A 99 7.50 -7.05 5.64
N MET A 100 6.72 -8.12 5.48
CA MET A 100 5.35 -8.05 4.96
C MET A 100 4.43 -7.30 5.92
N ASP A 101 4.52 -7.61 7.21
CA ASP A 101 3.72 -6.95 8.25
C ASP A 101 4.09 -5.45 8.34
N ASP A 102 5.38 -5.12 8.30
CA ASP A 102 5.87 -3.74 8.30
C ASP A 102 5.35 -2.97 7.06
N CYS A 103 5.46 -3.57 5.86
CA CYS A 103 4.92 -3.00 4.63
C CYS A 103 3.41 -2.76 4.74
N GLN A 104 2.66 -3.70 5.30
CA GLN A 104 1.22 -3.58 5.49
C GLN A 104 0.89 -2.41 6.42
N GLN A 105 1.59 -2.26 7.54
CA GLN A 105 1.38 -1.19 8.51
C GLN A 105 1.67 0.19 7.92
N VAL A 106 2.77 0.35 7.19
CA VAL A 106 3.11 1.63 6.54
C VAL A 106 2.10 1.95 5.44
N ASN A 107 1.71 0.98 4.62
CA ASN A 107 0.72 1.18 3.56
C ASN A 107 -0.66 1.58 4.12
N GLN A 108 -1.10 0.99 5.23
CA GLN A 108 -2.34 1.42 5.92
C GLN A 108 -2.24 2.86 6.43
N THR A 109 -1.06 3.26 6.92
CA THR A 109 -0.82 4.64 7.39
C THR A 109 -0.86 5.63 6.22
N ASN A 110 -0.22 5.31 5.10
CA ASN A 110 -0.28 6.12 3.88
C ASN A 110 -1.73 6.24 3.36
N GLY A 111 -2.48 5.14 3.37
CA GLY A 111 -3.90 5.13 3.00
C GLY A 111 -4.75 6.09 3.84
N ARG A 112 -4.52 6.14 5.17
CA ARG A 112 -5.20 7.09 6.07
C ARG A 112 -4.84 8.54 5.73
N ILE A 113 -3.57 8.83 5.45
CA ILE A 113 -3.12 10.17 5.05
C ILE A 113 -3.84 10.61 3.77
N ILE A 114 -3.88 9.74 2.76
CA ILE A 114 -4.56 10.01 1.48
C ILE A 114 -6.05 10.30 1.71
N GLN A 115 -6.75 9.49 2.52
CA GLN A 115 -8.17 9.71 2.83
C GLN A 115 -8.41 11.07 3.49
N VAL A 116 -7.61 11.44 4.48
CA VAL A 116 -7.72 12.76 5.15
C VAL A 116 -7.49 13.89 4.14
N GLN A 117 -6.48 13.77 3.29
CA GLN A 117 -6.20 14.78 2.27
C GLN A 117 -7.33 14.92 1.26
N GLN A 118 -7.91 13.81 0.79
CA GLN A 118 -9.07 13.82 -0.09
C GLN A 118 -10.27 14.51 0.56
N HIS A 119 -10.55 14.23 1.83
CA HIS A 119 -11.63 14.91 2.57
C HIS A 119 -11.41 16.43 2.66
N VAL A 120 -10.19 16.87 2.99
CA VAL A 120 -9.85 18.30 3.08
C VAL A 120 -9.98 18.98 1.71
N THR A 121 -9.43 18.37 0.65
CA THR A 121 -9.52 18.91 -0.71
C THR A 121 -10.96 18.98 -1.21
N ASN A 122 -11.77 17.93 -1.00
CA ASN A 122 -13.18 17.93 -1.36
C ASN A 122 -13.96 19.02 -0.63
N ASN A 123 -13.67 19.24 0.66
CA ASN A 123 -14.26 20.34 1.41
C ASN A 123 -13.85 21.71 0.85
N GLN A 124 -12.58 21.89 0.50
CA GLN A 124 -12.09 23.14 -0.11
C GLN A 124 -12.77 23.41 -1.46
N ILE A 125 -12.86 22.41 -2.33
CA ILE A 125 -13.58 22.51 -3.60
C ILE A 125 -15.04 22.87 -3.37
N ARG A 126 -15.71 22.21 -2.42
CA ARG A 126 -17.10 22.52 -2.05
C ARG A 126 -17.27 23.98 -1.62
N ILE A 127 -16.37 24.52 -0.80
CA ILE A 127 -16.39 25.92 -0.38
C ILE A 127 -16.21 26.85 -1.59
N LEU A 128 -15.23 26.59 -2.46
CA LEU A 128 -14.95 27.40 -3.64
C LEU A 128 -16.09 27.35 -4.68
N GLN A 129 -16.79 26.23 -4.79
CA GLN A 129 -17.95 26.04 -5.67
C GLN A 129 -19.25 26.65 -5.09
N GLY A 130 -19.19 27.31 -3.93
CA GLY A 130 -20.36 27.93 -3.31
C GLY A 130 -21.32 26.92 -2.67
N GLY A 131 -20.79 25.83 -2.13
CA GLY A 131 -21.55 24.85 -1.33
C GLY A 131 -22.29 25.52 -0.17
N ASP A 132 -23.47 24.95 0.14
CA ASP A 132 -24.59 25.57 0.87
C ASP A 132 -24.19 26.71 1.82
N SER A 133 -24.57 27.93 1.42
CA SER A 133 -24.58 29.06 2.34
C SER A 133 -25.46 28.68 3.53
N PRO A 134 -24.97 28.82 4.78
CA PRO A 134 -25.83 28.60 5.95
C PRO A 134 -27.07 29.49 5.79
N SER A 135 -28.25 28.91 6.00
CA SER A 135 -29.50 29.67 5.86
C SER A 135 -29.44 30.86 6.81
N LEU A 136 -29.44 32.06 6.26
CA LEU A 136 -29.53 33.26 7.09
C LEU A 136 -30.98 33.36 7.58
N TYR A 137 -31.12 33.78 8.84
CA TYR A 137 -32.41 34.10 9.41
C TYR A 137 -32.96 35.35 8.72
N ASP A 138 -34.17 35.26 8.18
CA ASP A 138 -34.91 36.43 7.72
C ASP A 138 -35.41 37.25 8.92
N SER A 139 -35.92 38.46 8.67
CA SER A 139 -36.50 39.32 9.71
C SER A 139 -37.74 38.75 10.41
N ARG A 140 -38.24 37.60 9.97
CA ARG A 140 -39.36 36.85 10.56
C ARG A 140 -38.91 35.60 11.33
N GLY A 141 -37.60 35.36 11.45
CA GLY A 141 -37.08 34.19 12.14
C GLY A 141 -37.11 32.90 11.31
N SER A 142 -37.28 32.98 9.99
CA SER A 142 -37.30 31.81 9.09
C SER A 142 -35.97 31.67 8.33
N THR A 143 -35.56 30.42 8.07
CA THR A 143 -34.34 30.10 7.34
C THR A 143 -34.57 30.26 5.84
N SER A 144 -33.99 31.29 5.22
CA SER A 144 -34.07 31.48 3.76
C SER A 144 -32.79 30.98 3.09
N PRO A 145 -32.86 30.18 2.01
CA PRO A 145 -31.66 29.82 1.25
C PRO A 145 -31.09 31.09 0.61
N LEU A 146 -29.81 31.38 0.89
CA LEU A 146 -29.11 32.50 0.27
C LEU A 146 -29.08 32.31 -1.25
N ALA A 147 -29.45 33.35 -2.01
CA ALA A 147 -29.40 33.30 -3.47
C ALA A 147 -27.98 32.98 -3.93
N LYS A 148 -27.83 31.87 -4.67
CA LYS A 148 -26.53 31.41 -5.19
C LYS A 148 -25.88 32.51 -6.05
N PRO A 149 -24.64 32.92 -5.79
CA PRO A 149 -23.92 33.77 -6.74
C PRO A 149 -23.72 33.00 -8.05
N ARG A 150 -24.08 33.64 -9.17
CA ARG A 150 -23.93 33.09 -10.53
C ARG A 150 -22.45 32.88 -10.84
N ALA A 151 -22.11 31.76 -11.48
CA ALA A 151 -20.76 31.46 -11.92
C ALA A 151 -20.28 32.48 -12.97
N LEU A 152 -19.05 32.99 -12.82
CA LEU A 152 -18.42 33.99 -13.68
C LEU A 152 -18.04 33.48 -15.09
N SER A 153 -18.42 32.25 -15.48
CA SER A 153 -18.09 31.68 -16.79
C SER A 153 -19.15 31.93 -17.87
N GLN A 154 -20.14 32.80 -17.60
CA GLN A 154 -21.18 33.18 -18.57
C GLN A 154 -21.07 34.67 -18.96
N VAL A 155 -19.91 35.06 -19.51
CA VAL A 155 -19.78 36.31 -20.26
C VAL A 155 -18.93 36.08 -21.49
#